data_AF-A0A661I8W8-F1
#
_entry.id   AF-A0A661I8W8-F1
#
_cell.length_a   1.000
_cell.length_b   1.000
_cell.length_c   1.000
_cell.angle_alpha   90.00
_cell.angle_beta   90.00
_cell.angle_gamma   90.00
#
_symmetry.space_group_name_H-M   'P 1'
#
loop_
_entity.id
_entity.type
_entity.pdbx_description
1 polymer ?
#
loop_
_entity_poly.entity_id
_entity_poly.type
_entity_poly.pdbx_seq_one_letter_code
_entity_poly.pdbx_strand_id
1 'polypeptide(L)'
;MTECYIFIIGGGPAGSIAAVKLAKAGYAVELVEKVKFPRFVIGESLLPRCNELLEEAGMLEAVESAGFQFKGGVAFENEQNDIKIVHFEQNMGQKHNSSFQVRREIFDKLLLDEAEKSGAHIVMES
;
A
#
# COMPACT_ATOMS: atom_id res chain seq x y z
N MET A 1 -26.34 -11.80 1.90
CA MET A 1 -25.70 -10.50 1.64
C MET A 1 -26.33 -9.51 2.58
N THR A 2 -25.55 -8.95 3.50
CA THR A 2 -25.90 -7.70 4.19
C THR A 2 -26.13 -6.60 3.14
N GLU A 3 -26.79 -5.49 3.48
CA GLU A 3 -26.85 -4.32 2.58
C GLU A 3 -25.42 -3.87 2.27
N CYS A 4 -24.93 -4.20 1.07
CA CYS A 4 -23.61 -3.82 0.58
C CYS A 4 -23.77 -2.57 -0.28
N TYR A 5 -23.26 -1.44 0.20
CA TYR A 5 -23.30 -0.19 -0.54
C TYR A 5 -22.17 -0.09 -1.56
N ILE A 6 -21.02 -0.73 -1.29
CA ILE A 6 -19.84 -0.67 -2.15
C ILE A 6 -19.16 -2.04 -2.24
N PHE A 7 -18.96 -2.50 -3.46
CA PHE A 7 -18.30 -3.76 -3.77
C PHE A 7 -16.95 -3.50 -4.47
N ILE A 8 -15.87 -4.02 -3.89
CA ILE A 8 -14.49 -3.85 -4.38
C ILE A 8 -13.97 -5.18 -4.91
N ILE A 9 -13.38 -5.15 -6.11
CA ILE A 9 -12.79 -6.33 -6.74
C ILE A 9 -11.26 -6.21 -6.70
N GLY A 10 -10.61 -7.10 -5.96
CA GLY A 10 -9.16 -7.21 -5.82
C GLY A 10 -8.64 -6.64 -4.49
N GLY A 11 -7.85 -7.44 -3.77
CA GLY A 11 -7.25 -7.14 -2.47
C GLY A 11 -5.81 -6.62 -2.53
N GLY A 12 -5.39 -6.06 -3.68
CA GLY A 12 -4.11 -5.36 -3.78
C GLY A 12 -4.15 -3.98 -3.10
N PRO A 13 -3.04 -3.21 -3.14
CA PRO A 13 -2.94 -1.94 -2.40
C PRO A 13 -4.06 -0.95 -2.71
N ALA A 14 -4.46 -0.84 -3.97
CA ALA A 14 -5.56 0.03 -4.38
C ALA A 14 -6.90 -0.36 -3.73
N GLY A 15 -7.23 -1.65 -3.76
CA GLY A 15 -8.47 -2.17 -3.17
C GLY A 15 -8.49 -2.05 -1.66
N SER A 16 -7.39 -2.43 -0.98
CA SER A 16 -7.29 -2.36 0.47
C SER A 16 -7.33 -0.91 0.99
N ILE A 17 -6.61 0.02 0.36
CA ILE A 17 -6.65 1.44 0.74
C ILE A 17 -8.05 2.03 0.50
N ALA A 18 -8.69 1.71 -0.64
CA ALA A 18 -10.06 2.15 -0.90
C ALA A 18 -11.04 1.59 0.14
N ALA A 19 -10.92 0.30 0.48
CA ALA A 19 -11.77 -0.36 1.47
C ALA A 19 -11.63 0.30 2.86
N VAL A 20 -10.41 0.57 3.32
CA VAL A 20 -10.17 1.29 4.59
C VAL A 20 -10.85 2.67 4.57
N LYS A 21 -10.62 3.47 3.52
CA LYS A 21 -11.17 4.84 3.46
C LYS A 21 -12.70 4.84 3.46
N LEU A 22 -13.32 3.90 2.76
CA LEU A 22 -14.78 3.78 2.68
C LEU A 22 -15.40 3.21 3.96
N ALA A 23 -14.78 2.20 4.56
CA ALA A 23 -15.25 1.64 5.84
C ALA A 23 -15.17 2.69 6.96
N LYS A 24 -14.07 3.46 7.03
CA LYS A 24 -13.93 4.60 7.97
C LYS A 24 -14.93 5.73 7.71
N ALA A 25 -15.43 5.87 6.49
CA ALA A 25 -16.50 6.82 6.16
C ALA A 25 -17.91 6.29 6.50
N GLY A 26 -18.02 5.09 7.07
CA GLY A 26 -19.28 4.49 7.52
C GLY A 26 -20.05 3.71 6.46
N TYR A 27 -19.45 3.43 5.30
CA TYR A 27 -20.08 2.59 4.28
C TYR A 27 -19.90 1.11 4.60
N ALA A 28 -20.90 0.28 4.29
CA ALA A 28 -20.72 -1.17 4.25
C ALA A 28 -19.95 -1.55 2.98
N VAL A 29 -18.75 -2.07 3.17
CA VAL A 29 -17.82 -2.44 2.10
C VAL A 29 -17.63 -3.95 2.09
N GLU A 30 -17.79 -4.54 0.91
CA GLU A 30 -17.40 -5.92 0.64
C GLU A 30 -16.29 -5.94 -0.39
N LEU A 31 -15.14 -6.55 -0.04
CA LEU A 31 -14.00 -6.73 -0.90
C LEU A 31 -13.83 -8.22 -1.22
N VAL A 32 -13.83 -8.55 -2.50
CA VAL A 32 -13.54 -9.91 -2.97
C VAL A 32 -12.17 -9.98 -3.61
N GLU A 33 -11.42 -11.02 -3.29
CA GLU A 33 -10.12 -11.30 -3.87
C GLU A 33 -10.08 -12.73 -4.37
N LYS A 34 -9.58 -12.88 -5.60
CA LYS A 34 -9.53 -14.15 -6.31
C LYS A 34 -8.51 -15.10 -5.68
N VAL A 35 -7.41 -14.60 -5.13
CA VAL A 35 -6.31 -15.45 -4.67
C VAL A 35 -6.17 -15.40 -3.16
N LYS A 36 -5.74 -16.52 -2.56
CA LYS A 36 -5.40 -16.53 -1.14
C LYS A 36 -4.12 -15.76 -0.88
N PHE A 37 -4.11 -14.99 0.20
CA PHE A 37 -2.94 -14.26 0.64
C PHE A 37 -2.16 -15.06 1.70
N PRO A 38 -0.84 -14.87 1.81
CA PRO A 38 0.00 -13.95 1.04
C PRO A 38 0.20 -14.42 -0.41
N ARG A 39 0.25 -13.50 -1.37
CA ARG A 39 0.43 -13.81 -2.80
C ARG A 39 1.50 -12.99 -3.48
N PHE A 40 2.23 -13.61 -4.40
CA PHE A 40 3.27 -12.95 -5.17
C PHE A 40 2.69 -12.03 -6.25
N VAL A 41 3.27 -10.84 -6.41
CA VAL A 41 3.09 -9.95 -7.56
C VAL A 41 4.26 -8.95 -7.61
N ILE A 42 4.59 -8.44 -8.79
CA ILE A 42 5.64 -7.42 -8.95
C ILE A 42 5.16 -6.02 -8.56
N GLY A 43 6.12 -5.13 -8.27
CA GLY A 43 5.89 -3.71 -7.95
C GLY A 43 6.29 -3.38 -6.51
N GLU A 44 7.57 -3.57 -6.19
CA GLU A 44 8.11 -3.56 -4.82
C GLU A 44 8.65 -2.19 -4.40
N SER A 45 8.93 -1.31 -5.37
CA SER A 45 9.57 -0.02 -5.12
C SER A 45 8.56 1.11 -4.98
N LEU A 46 8.27 1.50 -3.74
CA LEU A 46 7.31 2.57 -3.46
C LEU A 46 7.94 3.96 -3.62
N LEU A 47 7.10 4.99 -3.66
CA LEU A 47 7.48 6.39 -3.71
C LEU A 47 6.97 7.13 -2.47
N PRO A 48 7.56 8.27 -2.07
CA PRO A 48 7.11 9.01 -0.90
C PRO A 48 5.63 9.41 -0.93
N ARG A 49 5.05 9.61 -2.12
CA ARG A 49 3.61 9.85 -2.27
C ARG A 49 2.74 8.69 -1.75
N CYS A 50 3.23 7.45 -1.80
CA CYS A 50 2.56 6.31 -1.22
C CYS A 50 2.43 6.44 0.31
N ASN A 51 3.45 6.96 0.99
CA ASN A 51 3.41 7.15 2.44
C ASN A 51 2.31 8.13 2.84
N GLU A 52 2.08 9.18 2.05
CA GLU A 52 0.96 10.11 2.28
C GLU A 52 -0.40 9.43 2.13
N LEU A 53 -0.59 8.59 1.10
CA LEU A 53 -1.83 7.83 0.92
C LEU A 53 -2.06 6.82 2.05
N LEU A 54 -1.00 6.17 2.52
CA LEU A 54 -1.04 5.26 3.66
C LEU A 54 -1.37 6.00 4.94
N GLU A 55 -0.82 7.20 5.14
CA GLU A 55 -1.10 8.05 6.29
C GLU A 55 -2.56 8.54 6.29
N GLU A 56 -3.07 9.02 5.16
CA GLU A 56 -4.48 9.38 4.98
C GLU A 56 -5.42 8.21 5.29
N ALA A 57 -5.00 6.98 4.95
CA ALA A 57 -5.73 5.76 5.28
C ALA A 57 -5.50 5.29 6.73
N GLY A 58 -4.57 5.90 7.48
CA GLY A 58 -4.19 5.47 8.84
C GLY A 58 -3.48 4.12 8.88
N MET A 59 -2.72 3.79 7.84
CA MET A 59 -2.00 2.52 7.66
C MET A 59 -0.47 2.69 7.71
N LEU A 60 0.03 3.93 7.70
CA LEU A 60 1.47 4.21 7.61
C LEU A 60 2.25 3.57 8.78
N GLU A 61 1.76 3.70 10.01
CA GLU A 61 2.42 3.14 11.20
C GLU A 61 2.57 1.61 11.11
N ALA A 62 1.55 0.91 10.60
CA ALA A 62 1.61 -0.54 10.40
C ALA A 62 2.69 -0.91 9.36
N VAL A 63 2.81 -0.14 8.28
CA VAL A 63 3.83 -0.34 7.23
C VAL A 63 5.24 -0.04 7.77
N GLU A 64 5.41 1.03 8.54
CA GLU A 64 6.69 1.37 9.18
C GLU A 64 7.13 0.28 10.17
N SER A 65 6.19 -0.22 10.96
CA SER A 65 6.43 -1.30 11.94
C SER A 65 6.72 -2.66 11.31
N ALA A 66 6.39 -2.85 10.03
CA ALA A 66 6.64 -4.09 9.31
C ALA A 66 8.12 -4.31 8.95
N GLY A 67 8.99 -3.32 9.17
CA GLY A 67 10.43 -3.47 8.97
C GLY A 67 10.86 -3.61 7.51
N PHE A 68 10.11 -3.04 6.58
CA PHE A 68 10.50 -3.00 5.17
C PHE A 68 11.78 -2.20 4.97
N GLN A 69 12.51 -2.51 3.89
CA GLN A 69 13.77 -1.85 3.59
C GLN A 69 13.53 -0.37 3.28
N PHE A 70 14.20 0.52 4.02
CA PHE A 70 14.16 1.96 3.81
C PHE A 70 14.66 2.33 2.39
N LYS A 71 13.95 3.27 1.76
CA LYS A 71 14.28 3.86 0.45
C LYS A 71 14.36 5.39 0.55
N GLY A 72 15.58 5.91 0.61
CA GLY A 72 15.85 7.37 0.68
C GLY A 72 15.95 8.09 -0.66
N GLY A 73 15.87 7.37 -1.79
CA GLY A 73 16.06 7.97 -3.10
C GLY A 73 16.07 6.96 -4.24
N VAL A 74 16.55 7.40 -5.39
CA VAL A 74 16.74 6.59 -6.60
C VAL A 74 18.09 6.92 -7.22
N ALA A 75 18.83 5.90 -7.64
CA ALA A 75 20.04 6.07 -8.44
C ALA A 75 19.76 5.66 -9.89
N PHE A 76 20.30 6.42 -10.83
CA PHE A 76 20.26 6.16 -12.26
C PHE A 76 21.70 6.08 -12.76
N GLU A 77 22.04 5.03 -13.49
CA GLU A 77 23.33 4.85 -14.14
C GLU A 77 23.11 4.78 -15.65
N ASN A 78 23.93 5.48 -16.43
CA ASN A 78 23.91 5.42 -17.89
C ASN A 78 24.94 4.41 -18.42
N GLU A 79 24.97 4.22 -19.73
CA GLU A 79 25.92 3.29 -20.40
C GLU A 79 27.40 3.73 -20.26
N GLN A 80 27.67 4.97 -19.86
CA GLN A 80 29.00 5.51 -19.62
C GLN A 80 29.47 5.32 -18.17
N ASN A 81 28.67 4.66 -17.32
CA ASN A 81 28.84 4.54 -15.86
C ASN A 81 28.74 5.89 -15.11
N ASP A 82 28.08 6.90 -15.69
CA ASP A 82 27.75 8.11 -14.95
C ASP A 82 26.53 7.83 -14.06
N ILE A 83 26.68 8.12 -12.77
CA ILE A 83 25.63 7.91 -11.77
C ILE A 83 25.01 9.25 -11.39
N LYS A 84 23.67 9.32 -11.44
CA LYS A 84 22.87 10.41 -10.87
C LYS A 84 21.98 9.87 -9.75
N ILE A 85 22.08 10.49 -8.58
CA ILE A 85 21.27 10.14 -7.42
C ILE A 85 20.24 11.25 -7.17
N VAL A 86 18.99 10.85 -7.03
CA VAL A 86 17.89 11.71 -6.57
C VAL A 86 17.59 11.33 -5.13
N HIS A 87 17.94 12.21 -4.20
CA HIS A 87 17.63 12.04 -2.78
C HIS A 87 16.23 12.58 -2.49
N PHE A 88 15.36 11.76 -1.90
CA PHE A 88 13.99 12.16 -1.57
C PHE A 88 13.90 13.22 -0.46
N GLU A 89 14.97 13.41 0.32
CA GLU A 89 15.10 14.52 1.27
C GLU A 89 15.23 15.90 0.61
N GLN A 90 15.71 15.95 -0.63
CA GLN A 90 15.90 17.19 -1.41
C GLN A 90 14.66 17.52 -2.26
N ASN A 91 13.48 17.16 -1.76
CA ASN A 91 12.22 17.35 -2.47
C ASN A 91 11.73 18.81 -2.40
N MET A 92 10.62 19.12 -3.06
CA MET A 92 10.07 20.48 -3.19
C MET A 92 9.07 20.84 -2.08
N GLY A 93 9.28 20.33 -0.86
CA GLY A 93 8.39 20.56 0.29
C GLY A 93 7.25 19.54 0.41
N GLN A 94 7.40 18.34 -0.17
CA GLN A 94 6.48 17.24 0.07
C GLN A 94 6.57 16.77 1.52
N LYS A 95 5.42 16.31 2.06
CA LYS A 95 5.29 15.88 3.45
C LYS A 95 6.22 14.73 3.82
N HIS A 96 6.32 13.75 2.92
CA HIS A 96 7.16 12.56 3.11
C HIS A 96 8.40 12.63 2.20
N ASN A 97 9.54 12.26 2.75
CA ASN A 97 10.86 12.38 2.11
C ASN A 97 11.61 11.05 2.02
N SER A 98 10.91 9.95 2.19
CA SER A 98 11.42 8.59 2.08
C SER A 98 10.29 7.64 1.71
N SER A 99 10.63 6.40 1.41
CA SER A 99 9.64 5.33 1.18
C SER A 99 10.26 3.97 1.51
N PHE A 100 9.67 2.90 0.99
CA PHE A 100 10.06 1.53 1.28
C PHE A 100 10.24 0.70 0.01
N GLN A 101 11.16 -0.26 0.08
CA GLN A 101 11.18 -1.43 -0.79
C GLN A 101 10.43 -2.55 -0.05
N VAL A 102 9.36 -3.06 -0.65
CA VAL A 102 8.45 -3.99 0.01
C VAL A 102 8.39 -5.33 -0.71
N ARG A 103 8.29 -6.42 0.04
CA ARG A 103 7.85 -7.71 -0.50
C ARG A 103 6.33 -7.67 -0.63
N ARG A 104 5.82 -7.72 -1.86
CA ARG A 104 4.40 -7.47 -2.15
C ARG A 104 3.45 -8.48 -1.50
N GLU A 105 3.90 -9.71 -1.29
CA GLU A 105 3.11 -10.73 -0.61
C GLU A 105 2.87 -10.40 0.88
N ILE A 106 3.83 -9.72 1.52
CA ILE A 106 3.73 -9.25 2.90
C ILE A 106 2.98 -7.92 2.95
N PHE A 107 3.34 -6.99 2.06
CA PHE A 107 2.75 -5.65 2.00
C PHE A 107 1.26 -5.70 1.67
N ASP A 108 0.86 -6.40 0.61
CA ASP A 108 -0.56 -6.48 0.22
C ASP A 108 -1.37 -7.15 1.33
N LYS A 109 -0.85 -8.19 2.00
CA LYS A 109 -1.52 -8.85 3.13
C LYS A 109 -1.67 -7.93 4.33
N LEU A 110 -0.62 -7.20 4.69
CA LEU A 110 -0.70 -6.21 5.76
C LEU A 110 -1.77 -5.15 5.45
N LEU A 111 -1.81 -4.64 4.22
CA LEU A 111 -2.83 -3.66 3.84
C LEU A 111 -4.24 -4.26 3.86
N LEU A 112 -4.40 -5.50 3.41
CA LEU A 112 -5.67 -6.21 3.44
C LEU A 112 -6.16 -6.45 4.88
N ASP A 113 -5.26 -6.80 5.80
CA ASP A 113 -5.57 -6.99 7.21
C ASP A 113 -5.99 -5.69 7.89
N GLU A 114 -5.33 -4.58 7.57
CA GLU A 114 -5.72 -3.25 8.04
C GLU A 114 -7.09 -2.81 7.47
N ALA A 115 -7.45 -3.25 6.26
CA ALA A 115 -8.80 -3.05 5.71
C ALA A 115 -9.87 -3.83 6.49
N GLU A 116 -9.61 -5.09 6.81
CA GLU A 116 -10.52 -5.91 7.62
C GLU A 116 -10.69 -5.32 9.03
N LYS A 117 -9.59 -4.94 9.69
CA LYS A 117 -9.62 -4.26 11.00
C LYS A 117 -10.40 -2.96 10.98
N SER A 118 -10.42 -2.25 9.85
CA SER A 118 -11.17 -1.01 9.66
C SER A 118 -12.67 -1.23 9.39
N GLY A 119 -13.13 -2.48 9.30
CA GLY A 119 -14.54 -2.85 9.16
C GLY A 119 -14.96 -3.26 7.75
N ALA A 120 -14.04 -3.39 6.79
CA ALA A 120 -14.36 -3.97 5.49
C ALA A 120 -14.54 -5.50 5.62
N HIS A 121 -15.57 -6.05 4.98
CA HIS A 121 -15.73 -7.50 4.89
C HIS A 121 -14.88 -8.04 3.74
N ILE A 122 -13.99 -9.00 4.04
CA ILE A 122 -13.05 -9.54 3.06
C ILE A 122 -13.39 -11.00 2.76
N VAL A 123 -13.61 -11.30 1.49
CA VAL A 123 -13.85 -12.65 1.00
C VAL A 123 -12.73 -13.03 0.04
N MET A 124 -12.05 -14.12 0.33
CA MET A 124 -11.05 -14.73 -0.56
C MET A 124 -11.59 -16.05 -1.12
N GLU A 125 -11.07 -16.47 -2.27
CA GLU A 125 -11.37 -17.81 -2.81
C GLU A 125 -10.97 -18.92 -1.81
N SER A 126 -11.83 -19.94 -1.72
CA SER A 126 -11.78 -21.04 -0.73
C SER A 126 -10.64 -22.01 -0.91
#